data_AF-A0A7X0FFH8-F1
#
_entry.id   AF-A0A7X0FFH8-F1
#
_cell.length_a   1.000
_cell.length_b   1.000
_cell.length_c   1.000
_cell.angle_alpha   90.00
_cell.angle_beta   90.00
_cell.angle_gamma   90.00
#
_symmetry.space_group_name_H-M   'P 1'
#
loop_
_entity.id
_entity.type
_entity.pdbx_description
1 polymer ?
#
loop_
_entity_poly.entity_id
_entity_poly.type
_entity_poly.pdbx_seq_one_letter_code
_entity_poly.pdbx_strand_id
1 'polypeptide(L)'
;MPVPTRLQRLVARVQRPVLLLMAAAIGASAVAKLYLLAKALSSGVYIGASRIGPARVYLLQTDPGHYWVSIAWDGVLSLVLLALAVALGWSLMALRKPK
;
A
#
# COMPACT_ATOMS: atom_id res chain seq x y z
N MET A 1 -10.34 -16.89 36.05
CA MET A 1 -9.73 -16.25 34.87
C MET A 1 -9.02 -17.33 34.07
N PRO A 2 -9.37 -17.59 32.80
CA PRO A 2 -8.70 -18.62 32.01
C PRO A 2 -7.23 -18.25 31.80
N VAL A 3 -6.33 -19.17 32.12
CA VAL A 3 -4.88 -18.98 31.96
C VAL A 3 -4.56 -19.00 30.46
N PRO A 4 -3.95 -17.95 29.89
CA PRO A 4 -3.66 -17.92 28.47
C PRO A 4 -2.65 -19.00 28.11
N THR A 5 -3.01 -19.80 27.10
CA THR A 5 -2.19 -20.91 26.60
C THR A 5 -0.86 -20.39 26.04
N ARG A 6 0.19 -21.23 26.00
CA ARG A 6 1.51 -20.83 25.48
C ARG A 6 1.43 -20.24 24.06
N LEU A 7 0.51 -20.74 23.24
CA LEU A 7 0.22 -20.24 21.89
C LEU A 7 -0.28 -18.80 21.90
N GLN A 8 -1.21 -18.43 22.79
CA GLN A 8 -1.73 -17.06 22.88
C GLN A 8 -0.63 -16.04 23.23
N ARG A 9 0.33 -16.43 24.08
CA ARG A 9 1.48 -15.60 24.41
C ARG A 9 2.45 -15.42 23.23
N LEU A 10 2.67 -16.47 22.44
CA LEU A 10 3.50 -16.40 21.24
C LEU A 10 2.86 -15.52 20.16
N VAL A 11 1.56 -15.70 19.90
CA VAL A 11 0.81 -14.87 18.95
C VAL A 11 0.86 -13.40 19.35
N ALA A 12 0.62 -13.06 20.62
CA ALA A 12 0.68 -11.68 21.09
C ALA A 12 2.09 -11.06 20.92
N ARG A 13 3.15 -11.86 21.02
CA ARG A 13 4.54 -11.41 20.86
C ARG A 13 4.92 -11.15 19.40
N VAL A 14 4.39 -11.96 18.48
CA VAL A 14 4.66 -11.87 17.03
C VAL A 14 3.71 -10.90 16.33
N GLN A 15 2.51 -10.69 16.86
CA GLN A 15 1.49 -9.85 16.23
C GLN A 15 1.95 -8.40 16.02
N ARG A 16 2.59 -7.79 17.04
CA ARG A 16 3.10 -6.40 16.92
C ARG A 16 4.16 -6.22 15.82
N PRO A 17 5.26 -6.99 15.77
CA PRO A 17 6.25 -6.82 14.71
C PRO A 17 5.67 -7.14 13.33
N VAL A 18 4.77 -8.12 13.21
CA VAL A 18 4.09 -8.42 11.94
C VAL A 18 3.23 -7.23 11.48
N LEU A 19 2.44 -6.63 12.36
CA LEU A 19 1.63 -5.46 12.01
C LEU A 19 2.49 -4.26 11.59
N LEU A 20 3.64 -4.04 12.25
CA LEU A 20 4.59 -2.99 11.85
C LEU A 20 5.19 -3.26 10.47
N LEU A 21 5.62 -4.49 10.20
CA LEU A 21 6.14 -4.88 8.89
C LEU A 21 5.08 -4.72 7.79
N MET A 22 3.83 -5.11 8.06
CA MET A 22 2.72 -4.90 7.13
C MET A 22 2.49 -3.41 6.86
N ALA A 23 2.42 -2.58 7.90
CA ALA A 23 2.22 -1.13 7.75
C ALA A 23 3.36 -0.49 6.94
N ALA A 24 4.61 -0.88 7.21
CA ALA A 24 5.78 -0.40 6.49
C ALA A 24 5.76 -0.84 5.01
N ALA A 25 5.44 -2.10 4.73
CA ALA A 25 5.35 -2.62 3.36
C ALA A 25 4.23 -1.94 2.55
N ILE A 26 3.06 -1.75 3.16
CA ILE A 26 1.93 -1.04 2.54
C ILE A 26 2.31 0.42 2.27
N GLY A 27 2.90 1.10 3.25
CA GLY A 27 3.36 2.48 3.13
C GLY A 27 4.41 2.65 2.02
N ALA A 28 5.44 1.80 1.99
CA ALA A 28 6.46 1.80 0.95
C ALA A 28 5.86 1.56 -0.44
N SER A 29 4.91 0.63 -0.56
CA SER A 29 4.20 0.36 -1.82
C SER A 29 3.40 1.56 -2.30
N ALA A 30 2.74 2.28 -1.39
CA ALA A 30 1.98 3.47 -1.73
C ALA A 30 2.89 4.61 -2.21
N VAL A 31 4.01 4.85 -1.51
CA VAL A 31 5.00 5.86 -1.90
C VAL A 31 5.61 5.54 -3.27
N ALA A 32 5.98 4.27 -3.51
CA ALA A 32 6.49 3.84 -4.81
C ALA A 32 5.49 4.08 -5.94
N LYS A 33 4.20 3.76 -5.73
CA LYS A 33 3.15 4.04 -6.72
C LYS A 33 2.97 5.53 -6.98
N LEU A 34 2.94 6.37 -5.94
CA LEU A 34 2.84 7.82 -6.10
C LEU A 34 4.02 8.40 -6.89
N TYR A 35 5.23 7.91 -6.65
CA TYR A 35 6.39 8.28 -7.43
C TYR A 35 6.24 7.91 -8.91
N LEU A 36 5.75 6.70 -9.21
CA LEU A 36 5.50 6.28 -10.60
C LEU A 36 4.41 7.11 -11.28
N LEU A 37 3.35 7.48 -10.56
CA LEU A 37 2.30 8.39 -11.05
C LEU A 37 2.85 9.78 -11.35
N ALA A 38 3.66 10.34 -10.44
CA ALA A 38 4.32 11.64 -10.66
C ALA A 38 5.27 11.58 -11.88
N LYS A 39 6.01 10.48 -12.03
CA LYS A 39 6.86 10.25 -13.19
C LYS A 39 6.04 10.18 -14.47
N ALA A 40 4.92 9.44 -14.48
CA ALA A 40 4.04 9.34 -15.64
C ALA A 40 3.49 10.71 -16.05
N LEU A 41 3.06 11.54 -15.09
CA LEU A 41 2.61 12.90 -15.35
C LEU A 41 3.70 13.78 -15.97
N SER A 42 4.95 13.64 -15.52
CA SER A 42 6.07 14.42 -16.06
C SER A 42 6.53 13.97 -17.45
N SER A 43 6.45 12.67 -17.74
CA SER A 43 6.94 12.09 -19.01
C SER A 43 5.86 11.93 -20.07
N GLY A 44 4.58 11.97 -19.68
CA GLY A 44 3.46 11.59 -20.55
C GLY A 44 3.41 10.09 -20.87
N VAL A 45 4.17 9.26 -20.15
CA VAL A 45 4.25 7.81 -20.37
C VAL A 45 3.92 7.08 -19.07
N TYR A 46 2.80 6.37 -19.06
CA TYR A 46 2.41 5.52 -17.95
C TYR A 46 2.92 4.10 -18.18
N ILE A 47 3.59 3.54 -17.18
CA ILE A 47 4.09 2.15 -17.18
C ILE A 47 3.43 1.42 -16.02
N GLY A 48 2.41 0.63 -16.33
CA GLY A 48 1.69 -0.18 -15.37
C GLY A 48 2.42 -1.51 -15.12
N ALA A 49 2.66 -1.82 -13.83
CA ALA A 49 3.16 -3.12 -13.43
C ALA A 49 2.06 -4.18 -13.64
N SER A 50 2.22 -5.04 -14.65
CA SER A 50 1.32 -6.17 -14.85
C SER A 50 1.68 -7.30 -13.88
N ARG A 51 0.69 -7.84 -13.17
CA ARG A 51 0.88 -9.02 -12.30
C ARG A 51 1.08 -10.30 -13.11
N ILE A 52 0.58 -10.34 -14.35
CA ILE A 52 0.70 -11.47 -15.29
C ILE A 52 0.85 -10.89 -16.70
N GLY A 53 1.97 -11.16 -17.35
CA GLY A 53 2.28 -10.69 -18.72
C GLY A 53 3.15 -9.42 -18.78
N PRO A 54 3.43 -8.91 -20.00
CA PRO A 54 4.29 -7.75 -20.21
C PRO A 54 3.73 -6.49 -19.56
N ALA A 55 4.64 -5.59 -19.14
CA ALA A 55 4.26 -4.30 -18.57
C ALA A 55 3.41 -3.52 -19.58
N ARG A 56 2.28 -2.96 -19.11
CA ARG A 56 1.38 -2.18 -19.96
C ARG A 56 1.91 -0.75 -20.03
N VAL A 57 2.24 -0.31 -21.23
CA VAL A 57 2.72 1.06 -21.47
C VAL A 57 1.64 1.82 -22.21
N TYR A 58 1.15 2.92 -21.60
CA TYR A 58 0.20 3.83 -22.23
C TYR A 58 0.88 5.19 -22.41
N LEU A 59 0.86 5.70 -23.63
CA LEU A 59 1.37 7.03 -23.96
C LEU A 59 0.20 8.00 -24.05
N LEU A 60 0.37 9.20 -23.49
CA LEU A 60 -0.65 10.26 -23.53
C LEU A 60 -1.01 10.67 -24.97
N GLN A 61 -0.06 10.60 -25.90
CA GLN A 61 -0.22 11.05 -27.29
C GLN A 61 -1.01 10.06 -28.16
N THR A 62 -0.78 8.76 -27.99
CA THR A 62 -1.43 7.71 -28.79
C THR A 62 -2.72 7.18 -28.16
N ASP A 63 -2.74 7.02 -26.83
CA ASP A 63 -3.87 6.41 -26.11
C ASP A 63 -4.25 7.20 -24.85
N PRO A 64 -4.75 8.45 -24.99
CA PRO A 64 -5.03 9.34 -23.85
C PRO A 64 -6.09 8.75 -22.92
N GLY A 65 -7.11 8.06 -23.43
CA GLY A 65 -8.16 7.46 -22.61
C GLY A 65 -7.61 6.41 -21.64
N HIS A 66 -6.88 5.42 -22.17
CA HIS A 66 -6.28 4.35 -21.36
C HIS A 66 -5.21 4.88 -20.41
N TYR A 67 -4.46 5.90 -20.82
CA TYR A 67 -3.50 6.61 -19.97
C TYR A 67 -4.18 7.21 -18.72
N TRP A 68 -5.20 8.04 -18.91
CA TRP A 68 -5.88 8.70 -17.79
C TRP A 68 -6.65 7.73 -16.89
N VAL A 69 -7.31 6.72 -17.46
CA VAL A 69 -8.03 5.70 -16.68
C VAL A 69 -7.06 4.91 -15.81
N SER A 70 -5.90 4.54 -16.34
CA SER A 70 -4.90 3.78 -15.59
C SER A 70 -4.29 4.62 -14.46
N ILE A 71 -3.99 5.89 -14.72
CA ILE A 71 -3.53 6.85 -13.71
C ILE A 71 -4.56 7.04 -12.61
N ALA A 72 -5.83 7.25 -12.96
CA ALA A 72 -6.91 7.41 -11.99
C ALA A 72 -7.05 6.16 -11.11
N TRP A 73 -7.04 4.97 -11.74
CA TRP A 73 -7.13 3.70 -11.02
C TRP A 73 -5.96 3.48 -10.06
N ASP A 74 -4.73 3.73 -10.51
CA ASP A 74 -3.55 3.63 -9.66
C ASP A 74 -3.52 4.69 -8.55
N GLY A 75 -4.07 5.88 -8.81
CA GLY A 75 -4.29 6.92 -7.81
C GLY A 75 -5.23 6.44 -6.70
N VAL A 76 -6.39 5.87 -7.06
CA VAL A 76 -7.34 5.29 -6.10
C VAL A 76 -6.68 4.18 -5.28
N LEU A 77 -5.95 3.26 -5.93
CA LEU A 77 -5.21 2.21 -5.22
C LEU A 77 -4.17 2.77 -4.25
N SER A 78 -3.47 3.84 -4.64
CA SER A 78 -2.48 4.50 -3.78
C SER A 78 -3.12 5.13 -2.55
N LEU A 79 -4.29 5.77 -2.71
CA LEU A 79 -5.08 6.32 -1.60
C LEU A 79 -5.57 5.23 -0.65
N VAL A 80 -6.04 4.09 -1.18
CA VAL A 80 -6.46 2.95 -0.36
C VAL A 80 -5.29 2.38 0.45
N LEU A 81 -4.12 2.22 -0.17
CA LEU A 81 -2.91 1.76 0.53
C LEU A 81 -2.48 2.74 1.62
N LEU A 82 -2.49 4.05 1.34
CA LEU A 82 -2.20 5.08 2.35
C LEU A 82 -3.19 5.02 3.51
N ALA A 83 -4.50 4.92 3.23
CA ALA A 83 -5.52 4.82 4.26
C ALA A 83 -5.31 3.57 5.14
N LEU A 84 -4.96 2.42 4.54
CA LEU A 84 -4.63 1.20 5.27
C LEU A 84 -3.36 1.36 6.13
N ALA A 85 -2.31 1.98 5.61
CA ALA A 85 -1.08 2.24 6.36
C ALA A 85 -1.36 3.15 7.57
N VAL A 86 -2.14 4.22 7.38
CA VAL A 86 -2.56 5.12 8.45
C VAL A 86 -3.42 4.40 9.49
N ALA A 87 -4.40 3.61 9.05
CA ALA A 87 -5.27 2.85 9.95
C ALA A 87 -4.48 1.83 10.80
N LEU A 88 -3.52 1.13 10.19
CA LEU A 88 -2.63 0.21 10.90
C LEU A 88 -1.73 0.95 11.90
N GLY A 89 -1.15 2.09 11.50
CA GLY A 89 -0.37 2.95 12.39
C GLY A 89 -1.18 3.45 13.58
N TRP A 90 -2.42 3.88 13.34
CA TRP A 90 -3.33 4.34 14.38
C TRP A 90 -3.71 3.20 15.33
N SER A 91 -4.02 2.01 14.81
CA SER A 91 -4.33 0.83 15.63
C SER A 91 -3.17 0.47 16.55
N LEU A 92 -1.93 0.51 16.04
CA LEU A 92 -0.71 0.30 16.84
C LEU A 92 -0.54 1.35 17.94
N MET A 93 -0.86 2.62 17.67
CA MET A 93 -0.84 3.70 18.68
C MET A 93 -1.99 3.58 19.69
N ALA A 94 -3.19 3.19 19.26
CA ALA A 94 -4.34 2.98 20.14
C ALA A 94 -4.11 1.80 21.10
N LEU A 95 -3.39 0.76 20.65
CA LEU A 95 -2.90 -0.35 21.48
C LEU A 95 -1.75 0.04 22.43
N ARG A 96 -1.25 1.29 22.35
CA ARG A 96 -0.22 1.85 23.23
C ARG A 96 -0.80 2.64 24.41
N LYS A 97 -2.13 2.59 24.67
CA LYS A 97 -2.73 3.28 25.83
C LYS A 97 -1.88 3.03 27.09
N PRO A 98 -1.34 4.09 27.72
CA PRO A 98 -0.59 3.95 28.96
C PRO A 98 -1.53 3.40 30.02
N LYS A 99 -1.02 2.41 30.76
CA LYS A 99 -1.65 1.94 32.00
C LYS A 99 -1.47 2.98 33.09
#